data_AF-A0A1M5AYP2-F1
#
_entry.id   AF-A0A1M5AYP2-F1
#
_cell.length_a   1.000
_cell.length_b   1.000
_cell.length_c   1.000
_cell.angle_alpha   90.00
_cell.angle_beta   90.00
_cell.angle_gamma   90.00
#
_symmetry.space_group_name_H-M   'P 1'
#
loop_
_entity.id
_entity.type
_entity.pdbx_description
1 polymer ?
#
loop_
_entity_poly.entity_id
_entity_poly.type
_entity_poly.pdbx_seq_one_letter_code
_entity_poly.pdbx_strand_id
1 'polypeptide(L)'
;MNLKELKEKLIKNNIPQEWWGIPGQFAPSSDFWLEQNGDGTWIVYYQDERGNKDTIKTFKSEEEACEFFYDLVTKEYEEAKPYIGKGKNL
;
A
#
# COMPACT_ATOMS: atom_id res chain seq x y z
N MET A 1 -10.10 -8.34 -7.07
CA MET A 1 -8.86 -8.38 -7.91
C MET A 1 -7.76 -9.21 -7.24
N ASN A 2 -6.79 -9.75 -7.96
CA ASN A 2 -5.63 -10.46 -7.38
C ASN A 2 -4.35 -9.60 -7.30
N LEU A 3 -3.28 -10.11 -6.68
CA LEU A 3 -2.00 -9.39 -6.51
C LEU A 3 -1.37 -8.92 -7.83
N LYS A 4 -1.48 -9.72 -8.89
CA LYS A 4 -0.94 -9.35 -10.21
C LYS A 4 -1.72 -8.16 -10.77
N GLU A 5 -3.05 -8.23 -10.75
CA GLU A 5 -3.93 -7.15 -11.22
C GLU A 5 -3.75 -5.87 -10.40
N LEU A 6 -3.57 -6.00 -9.08
CA LEU A 6 -3.27 -4.89 -8.17
C LEU A 6 -2.00 -4.16 -8.60
N LYS A 7 -0.90 -4.92 -8.80
CA LYS A 7 0.38 -4.35 -9.24
C LYS A 7 0.24 -3.63 -10.57
N GLU A 8 -0.42 -4.26 -11.55
CA GLU A 8 -0.64 -3.67 -12.87
C GLU A 8 -1.44 -2.37 -12.79
N LYS A 9 -2.48 -2.30 -11.95
CA LYS A 9 -3.28 -1.09 -11.74
C LYS A 9 -2.47 0.03 -11.07
N LEU A 10 -1.74 -0.25 -10.01
CA LEU A 10 -0.91 0.75 -9.31
C LEU A 10 0.11 1.38 -10.25
N ILE A 11 0.79 0.56 -11.07
CA ILE A 11 1.74 1.02 -12.09
C ILE A 11 1.02 1.84 -13.17
N LYS A 12 -0.11 1.35 -13.69
CA LYS A 12 -0.87 2.03 -14.76
C LYS A 12 -1.35 3.42 -14.34
N ASN A 13 -1.66 3.62 -13.06
CA ASN A 13 -2.08 4.92 -12.52
C ASN A 13 -0.92 5.80 -12.07
N ASN A 14 0.33 5.39 -12.31
CA ASN A 14 1.54 6.11 -11.91
C ASN A 14 1.61 6.37 -10.41
N ILE A 15 1.14 5.44 -9.58
CA ILE A 15 1.32 5.50 -8.14
C ILE A 15 2.79 5.16 -7.82
N PRO A 16 3.56 6.07 -7.21
CA PRO A 16 4.97 5.82 -6.92
C PRO A 16 5.17 4.66 -5.94
N GLN A 17 6.25 3.89 -6.10
CA GLN A 17 6.47 2.65 -5.37
C GLN A 17 6.65 2.86 -3.85
N GLU A 18 7.13 4.03 -3.43
CA GLU A 18 7.22 4.43 -2.03
C GLU A 18 5.85 4.50 -1.32
N TRP A 19 4.74 4.47 -2.05
CA TRP A 19 3.41 4.43 -1.44
C TRP A 19 2.91 3.01 -1.16
N TRP A 20 3.49 1.98 -1.79
CA TRP A 20 2.89 0.64 -1.75
C TRP A 20 3.89 -0.52 -1.80
N GLY A 21 3.71 -1.47 -0.87
CA GLY A 21 4.39 -2.74 -0.79
C GLY A 21 3.39 -3.91 -0.89
N ILE A 22 3.73 -4.92 -1.69
CA ILE A 22 2.92 -6.14 -1.86
C ILE A 22 3.83 -7.39 -1.83
N PRO A 23 3.30 -8.61 -1.64
CA PRO A 23 4.12 -9.82 -1.58
C PRO A 23 4.90 -10.05 -2.88
N GLY A 24 6.13 -10.58 -2.74
CA GLY A 24 6.98 -10.93 -3.89
C GLY A 24 7.70 -9.74 -4.54
N GLN A 25 7.70 -8.55 -3.92
CA GLN A 25 8.52 -7.42 -4.37
C GLN A 25 9.43 -6.88 -3.27
N PHE A 26 10.60 -6.35 -3.67
CA PHE A 26 11.47 -5.59 -2.77
C PHE A 26 11.08 -4.11 -2.81
N ALA A 27 10.51 -3.60 -1.72
CA ALA A 27 10.06 -2.22 -1.60
C ALA A 27 10.25 -1.69 -0.17
N PRO A 28 11.49 -1.57 0.33
CA PRO A 28 11.77 -1.31 1.75
C PRO A 28 11.32 0.07 2.24
N SER A 29 10.99 0.99 1.33
CA SER A 29 10.57 2.36 1.61
C SER A 29 9.08 2.59 1.38
N SER A 30 8.27 1.53 1.32
CA SER A 30 6.83 1.64 1.10
C SER A 30 6.09 2.01 2.38
N ASP A 31 5.23 3.03 2.30
CA ASP A 31 4.38 3.49 3.40
C ASP A 31 3.27 2.48 3.73
N PHE A 32 2.50 2.05 2.72
CA PHE A 32 1.42 1.08 2.91
C PHE A 32 1.82 -0.30 2.43
N TRP A 33 1.38 -1.34 3.14
CA TRP A 33 1.68 -2.73 2.83
C TRP A 33 0.44 -3.60 2.82
N LEU A 34 0.42 -4.52 1.86
CA LEU A 34 -0.43 -5.70 1.85
C LEU A 34 0.44 -6.94 2.10
N GLU A 35 0.08 -7.75 3.08
CA GLU A 35 0.80 -8.97 3.44
C GLU A 35 -0.19 -10.11 3.72
N GLN A 36 0.24 -11.36 3.50
CA GLN A 36 -0.52 -12.54 3.91
C GLN A 36 0.16 -13.17 5.13
N ASN A 37 -0.61 -13.34 6.20
CA ASN A 37 -0.19 -14.02 7.41
C ASN A 37 -0.08 -15.54 7.18
N GLY A 38 0.67 -16.22 8.06
CA GLY A 38 0.85 -17.67 7.99
C GLY A 38 -0.44 -18.49 8.16
N ASP A 39 -1.52 -17.89 8.69
CA ASP A 39 -2.84 -18.51 8.80
C ASP A 39 -3.73 -18.30 7.55
N GLY A 40 -3.21 -17.65 6.52
CA GLY A 40 -3.90 -17.35 5.27
C GLY A 40 -4.72 -16.06 5.29
N THR A 41 -4.82 -15.36 6.43
CA THR A 41 -5.46 -14.04 6.50
C THR A 41 -4.60 -12.98 5.82
N TRP A 42 -5.26 -11.96 5.27
CA TRP A 42 -4.58 -10.82 4.66
C TRP A 42 -4.62 -9.63 5.61
N ILE A 43 -3.53 -8.87 5.66
CA ILE A 43 -3.39 -7.69 6.49
C ILE A 43 -2.93 -6.51 5.64
N VAL A 44 -3.58 -5.37 5.88
CA VAL A 44 -3.17 -4.07 5.36
C VAL A 44 -2.69 -3.22 6.52
N TYR A 45 -1.48 -2.68 6.41
CA TYR A 45 -0.86 -1.86 7.44
C TYR A 45 -0.09 -0.68 6.84
N TYR A 46 0.06 0.38 7.63
CA TYR A 46 1.02 1.46 7.38
C TYR A 46 2.33 1.15 8.11
N GLN A 47 3.48 1.50 7.55
CA GLN A 47 4.79 1.37 8.17
C GLN A 47 5.53 2.71 8.13
N ASP A 48 5.97 3.20 9.30
CA ASP A 48 6.73 4.45 9.39
C ASP A 48 8.23 4.26 9.08
N GLU A 49 9.00 5.35 9.00
CA GLU A 49 10.44 5.29 8.71
C GLU A 49 11.28 4.57 9.77
N ARG A 50 10.70 4.28 10.95
CA ARG A 50 11.34 3.55 12.04
C ARG A 50 10.97 2.07 12.04
N GLY A 51 10.13 1.65 11.09
CA GLY A 51 9.64 0.28 10.96
C GLY A 51 8.47 -0.06 11.87
N ASN A 52 7.85 0.92 12.54
CA ASN A 52 6.64 0.66 13.32
C ASN A 52 5.49 0.40 12.34
N LYS A 53 4.72 -0.66 12.61
CA LYS A 53 3.57 -1.04 11.80
C LYS A 53 2.28 -0.66 12.53
N ASP A 54 1.37 0.02 11.83
CA ASP A 54 0.00 0.26 12.29
C ASP A 54 -0.99 -0.51 11.42
N THR A 55 -1.75 -1.41 12.04
CA THR A 55 -2.69 -2.27 11.30
C THR A 55 -3.94 -1.48 10.94
N ILE A 56 -4.21 -1.36 9.65
CA ILE A 56 -5.38 -0.66 9.13
C ILE A 56 -6.58 -1.60 9.09
N LYS A 57 -6.41 -2.81 8.52
CA LYS A 57 -7.50 -3.77 8.37
C LYS A 57 -7.00 -5.18 8.06
N THR A 58 -7.81 -6.19 8.39
CA THR A 58 -7.59 -7.59 7.99
C THR A 58 -8.75 -8.13 7.14
N PHE A 59 -8.44 -9.12 6.31
CA PHE A 59 -9.37 -9.74 5.36
C PHE A 59 -9.18 -11.25 5.30
N LYS A 60 -10.23 -11.96 4.88
CA LYS A 60 -10.18 -13.42 4.68
C LYS A 60 -9.89 -13.83 3.25
N SER A 61 -10.03 -12.92 2.29
CA SER A 61 -9.79 -13.18 0.87
C SER A 61 -8.73 -12.23 0.33
N GLU A 62 -7.94 -12.72 -0.62
CA GLU A 62 -7.00 -11.90 -1.40
C GLU A 62 -7.75 -10.81 -2.17
N GLU A 63 -8.91 -11.17 -2.70
CA GLU A 63 -9.75 -10.30 -3.52
C GLU A 63 -10.16 -9.02 -2.79
N GLU A 64 -10.75 -9.16 -1.60
CA GLU A 64 -11.17 -8.02 -0.79
C GLU A 64 -9.97 -7.20 -0.31
N ALA A 65 -8.86 -7.86 0.03
CA ALA A 65 -7.67 -7.20 0.52
C ALA A 65 -7.00 -6.36 -0.58
N CYS A 66 -6.89 -6.89 -1.80
CA CYS A 66 -6.33 -6.16 -2.94
C CYS A 66 -7.23 -5.00 -3.37
N GLU A 67 -8.54 -5.18 -3.34
CA GLU A 67 -9.51 -4.12 -3.61
C GLU A 67 -9.39 -2.96 -2.64
N PHE A 68 -9.43 -3.27 -1.34
CA PHE A 68 -9.26 -2.26 -0.31
C PHE A 68 -7.89 -1.57 -0.39
N PHE A 69 -6.82 -2.34 -0.60
CA PHE A 69 -5.46 -1.79 -0.65
C PHE A 69 -5.28 -0.81 -1.82
N TYR A 70 -5.80 -1.15 -3.00
CA TYR A 70 -5.76 -0.26 -4.15
C TYR A 70 -6.49 1.06 -3.88
N ASP A 71 -7.70 0.99 -3.32
CA ASP A 71 -8.51 2.17 -3.02
C ASP A 71 -7.84 3.06 -1.96
N LEU A 72 -7.29 2.45 -0.90
CA LEU A 72 -6.54 3.13 0.15
C LEU A 72 -5.35 3.90 -0.45
N VAL A 73 -4.43 3.19 -1.11
CA VAL A 73 -3.20 3.78 -1.63
C VAL A 73 -3.49 4.88 -2.64
N THR A 74 -4.45 4.65 -3.55
CA THR A 74 -4.80 5.65 -4.58
C THR A 74 -5.38 6.90 -3.95
N LYS A 75 -6.27 6.75 -2.95
CA LYS A 75 -6.86 7.87 -2.24
C LYS A 75 -5.80 8.68 -1.49
N GLU A 76 -4.98 8.02 -0.67
CA GLU A 76 -3.94 8.67 0.13
C GLU A 76 -2.93 9.41 -0.76
N TYR A 77 -2.53 8.79 -1.88
CA TYR A 77 -1.65 9.43 -2.85
C TYR A 77 -2.28 10.68 -3.47
N GLU A 78 -3.52 10.61 -3.96
CA GLU A 78 -4.18 11.76 -4.58
C GLU A 78 -4.41 12.91 -3.58
N GLU A 79 -4.69 12.61 -2.32
CA GLU A 79 -4.82 13.63 -1.26
C GLU A 79 -3.47 14.29 -0.92
N ALA A 80 -2.37 13.53 -0.97
CA ALA A 80 -1.02 14.04 -0.68
C ALA A 80 -0.34 14.73 -1.87
N LYS A 81 -0.70 14.38 -3.10
CA LYS A 81 -0.12 14.87 -4.35
C LYS A 81 0.07 16.39 -4.44
N PRO A 82 -0.85 17.25 -3.94
CA PRO A 82 -0.64 18.70 -3.95
C PRO A 82 0.52 19.18 -3.08
N TYR A 83 1.05 18.35 -2.18
CA TYR A 83 2.10 18.67 -1.22
C TYR A 83 3.45 18.03 -1.55
N ILE A 84 3.48 17.04 -2.45
CA ILE A 84 4.71 16.38 -2.89
C ILE A 84 5.61 17.43 -3.59
N GLY A 85 6.85 17.57 -3.13
CA GLY A 85 7.83 18.50 -3.70
C GLY A 85 7.69 19.97 -3.28
N LYS A 86 6.63 20.34 -2.56
CA LYS A 86 6.59 21.61 -1.83
C LYS A 86 7.35 21.38 -0.54
N GLY A 87 8.62 21.74 -0.52
CA GLY A 87 9.49 21.57 0.65
C GLY A 87 8.73 21.90 1.93
N LYS A 88 8.79 20.99 2.91
CA LYS A 88 8.37 21.27 4.28
C LYS A 88 9.09 22.55 4.69
N ASN A 89 8.40 23.69 4.62
CA ASN A 89 8.79 24.88 5.35
C ASN A 89 8.52 24.54 6.82
N LEU A 90 9.47 23.82 7.42
CA LEU A 90 9.66 23.75 8.87
C LEU A 90 10.48 24.96 9.29
#